data_AF-A0A415NDI0-F1
#
_entry.id   AF-A0A415NDI0-F1
#
_cell.length_a   1.000
_cell.length_b   1.000
_cell.length_c   1.000
_cell.angle_alpha   90.00
_cell.angle_beta   90.00
_cell.angle_gamma   90.00
#
_symmetry.space_group_name_H-M   'P 1'
#
loop_
_entity.id
_entity.type
_entity.pdbx_description
1 polymer ?
#
loop_
_entity_poly.entity_id
_entity_poly.type
_entity_poly.pdbx_seq_one_letter_code
_entity_poly.pdbx_strand_id
1 'polypeptide(L)'
;MKTFRLLATSLLVALGMGISSCGDDELEKEPIHIFDPNGDNGSSDLEKTYSQYINDYENITCKRFEDKGDTIEFTGITAKGYLMINLFQYATKTKVFDWIDNVKTDTIYQIHKGYGEYEEVRVKAIGLSHGKYHLNSNKDFITLLDFYGETSPFTRALFVNGGQSKMANILPMDSWRVRTFIPNWYDNEFCFIHDCLYTLAGDTVYTIKYGEYDDNDINMYGSRIATNGYGSFQYRFEQVSAEEAIGAELDIDNFHGSYQLRVARINYRTAQNMWGEQRYINLPFDYEAKAKLSYSITDKSSDIWKYKVNITYYDGTKKEVTLNVNIENGEVQGEDDYNTLLIIGKWKRTSGDAVATHVTYKNDGTFEYTSTEDSSYKEVGKYKIDGNKLYEMYSDEEEWIINDILLLNSMTLSVQELEADGVTPTGQKYSYQRVE
;
A
#
# COMPACT_ATOMS: atom_id res chain seq x y z
N MET A 1 -48.49 41.75 -16.84
CA MET A 1 -47.73 41.50 -18.09
C MET A 1 -46.26 41.74 -17.78
N LYS A 2 -45.30 40.83 -17.92
CA LYS A 2 -45.20 39.57 -18.67
C LYS A 2 -44.51 38.51 -17.80
N THR A 3 -44.99 37.29 -17.97
CA THR A 3 -44.56 36.01 -17.44
C THR A 3 -43.25 35.56 -18.06
N PHE A 4 -42.28 35.09 -17.25
CA PHE A 4 -41.24 34.18 -17.70
C PHE A 4 -41.60 32.76 -17.24
N ARG A 5 -41.83 31.90 -18.24
CA ARG A 5 -42.02 30.46 -18.11
C ARG A 5 -40.65 29.80 -18.00
N LEU A 6 -40.47 28.91 -17.03
CA LEU A 6 -39.43 27.87 -17.09
C LEU A 6 -40.14 26.53 -17.10
N LEU A 7 -39.90 25.80 -18.19
CA LEU A 7 -40.44 24.49 -18.50
C LEU A 7 -39.88 23.44 -17.52
N ALA A 8 -40.77 22.86 -16.73
CA ALA A 8 -40.58 21.53 -16.17
C ALA A 8 -40.92 20.52 -17.25
N THR A 9 -40.04 19.56 -17.51
CA THR A 9 -40.41 18.35 -18.25
C THR A 9 -39.88 17.15 -17.49
N SER A 10 -40.84 16.49 -16.86
CA SER A 10 -40.74 15.17 -16.23
C SER A 10 -40.27 14.11 -17.22
N LEU A 11 -39.49 13.15 -16.75
CA LEU A 11 -39.45 11.81 -17.35
C LEU A 11 -39.62 10.79 -16.23
N LEU A 12 -40.75 10.08 -16.25
CA LEU A 12 -41.12 9.05 -15.29
C LEU A 12 -41.35 7.73 -16.05
N VAL A 13 -40.52 6.74 -15.71
CA VAL A 13 -40.82 5.31 -15.49
C VAL A 13 -41.12 4.37 -16.67
N ALA A 14 -40.33 3.29 -16.76
CA ALA A 14 -40.72 1.87 -16.58
C ALA A 14 -39.45 0.97 -16.68
N LEU A 15 -38.91 0.35 -15.61
CA LEU A 15 -39.30 -0.87 -14.87
C LEU A 15 -39.38 -2.18 -15.67
N GLY A 16 -38.38 -3.05 -15.43
CA GLY A 16 -38.36 -4.51 -15.59
C GLY A 16 -37.02 -5.00 -15.01
N MET A 17 -36.90 -5.39 -13.74
CA MET A 17 -37.27 -6.67 -13.09
C MET A 17 -36.62 -7.93 -13.69
N GLY A 18 -35.84 -8.65 -12.86
CA GLY A 18 -35.36 -10.04 -13.07
C GLY A 18 -33.86 -10.27 -12.79
N ILE A 19 -33.30 -10.35 -11.56
CA ILE A 19 -33.15 -11.54 -10.65
C ILE A 19 -33.00 -12.88 -11.39
N SER A 20 -32.13 -13.85 -11.07
CA SER A 20 -31.39 -14.24 -9.85
C SER A 20 -30.47 -15.43 -10.18
N SER A 21 -29.57 -15.80 -9.24
CA SER A 21 -29.33 -17.20 -8.76
C SER A 21 -27.93 -17.75 -9.03
N CYS A 22 -27.22 -18.38 -8.09
CA CYS A 22 -27.34 -18.58 -6.64
C CYS A 22 -25.93 -19.02 -6.19
N GLY A 23 -25.58 -18.67 -4.96
CA GLY A 23 -24.38 -19.10 -4.27
C GLY A 23 -24.51 -18.65 -2.84
N ASP A 24 -25.54 -19.18 -2.17
CA ASP A 24 -25.83 -18.98 -0.76
C ASP A 24 -24.63 -19.43 0.08
N ASP A 25 -24.15 -18.53 0.92
CA ASP A 25 -23.77 -18.81 2.29
C ASP A 25 -23.93 -17.49 3.06
N GLU A 26 -25.18 -17.23 3.44
CA GLU A 26 -25.52 -16.26 4.47
C GLU A 26 -24.87 -16.69 5.78
N LEU A 27 -23.71 -16.12 6.09
CA LEU A 27 -23.37 -15.87 7.49
C LEU A 27 -24.04 -14.56 7.87
N GLU A 28 -25.25 -14.67 8.43
CA GLU A 28 -25.85 -13.63 9.25
C GLU A 28 -24.85 -13.27 10.34
N LYS A 29 -24.06 -12.21 10.11
CA LYS A 29 -23.28 -11.58 11.15
C LYS A 29 -24.28 -10.78 11.97
N GLU A 30 -24.57 -11.23 13.19
CA GLU A 30 -25.43 -10.48 14.10
C GLU A 30 -24.99 -9.01 14.16
N PRO A 31 -25.93 -8.05 14.23
CA PRO A 31 -25.59 -6.66 14.32
C PRO A 31 -24.75 -6.42 15.57
N ILE A 32 -23.54 -5.91 15.38
CA ILE A 32 -22.70 -5.39 16.46
C ILE A 32 -23.49 -4.27 17.13
N HIS A 33 -23.95 -4.50 18.37
CA HIS A 33 -24.60 -3.46 19.16
C HIS A 33 -23.54 -2.43 19.59
N ILE A 34 -23.40 -1.37 18.80
CA ILE A 34 -22.60 -0.19 19.17
C ILE A 34 -23.46 0.64 20.11
N PHE A 35 -23.05 0.70 21.37
CA PHE A 35 -23.74 1.46 22.40
C PHE A 35 -23.39 2.95 22.33
N ASP A 36 -24.40 3.81 22.47
CA ASP A 36 -24.29 5.27 22.35
C ASP A 36 -23.31 5.84 23.41
N PRO A 37 -22.25 6.55 23.00
CA PRO A 37 -21.25 7.14 23.89
C PRO A 37 -21.78 8.28 24.78
N ASN A 38 -23.02 8.77 24.56
CA ASN A 38 -23.65 9.79 25.38
C ASN A 38 -24.36 9.25 26.64
N GLY A 39 -24.29 7.93 26.91
CA GLY A 39 -24.93 7.34 28.08
C GLY A 39 -26.44 7.14 27.93
N ASP A 40 -26.92 6.96 26.69
CA ASP A 40 -28.33 6.64 26.43
C ASP A 40 -28.65 5.14 26.49
N ASN A 41 -27.63 4.31 26.78
CA ASN A 41 -27.89 3.05 27.48
C ASN A 41 -28.28 3.42 28.90
N GLY A 42 -29.55 3.26 29.26
CA GLY A 42 -30.04 3.54 30.61
C GLY A 42 -29.01 3.07 31.65
N SER A 43 -28.54 3.97 32.50
CA SER A 43 -27.53 3.72 33.55
C SER A 43 -27.77 2.40 34.31
N SER A 44 -29.01 1.93 34.37
CA SER A 44 -29.40 0.61 34.89
C SER A 44 -28.72 -0.57 34.20
N ASP A 45 -28.54 -0.58 32.88
CA ASP A 45 -27.96 -1.71 32.14
C ASP A 45 -26.44 -1.79 32.32
N LEU A 46 -25.77 -0.64 32.41
CA LEU A 46 -24.34 -0.56 32.73
C LEU A 46 -24.06 -1.13 34.13
N GLU A 47 -24.75 -0.61 35.14
CA GLU A 47 -24.55 -1.04 36.53
C GLU A 47 -24.99 -2.49 36.76
N LYS A 48 -26.10 -2.92 36.14
CA LYS A 48 -26.56 -4.31 36.16
C LYS A 48 -25.58 -5.26 35.48
N THR A 49 -24.88 -4.82 34.44
CA THR A 49 -23.88 -5.66 33.76
C THR A 49 -22.62 -5.75 34.62
N TYR A 50 -22.11 -4.61 35.10
CA TYR A 50 -20.93 -4.57 35.98
C TYR A 50 -21.09 -5.43 37.24
N SER A 51 -22.23 -5.31 37.94
CA SER A 51 -22.53 -6.08 39.15
C SER A 51 -22.54 -7.60 38.96
N GLN A 52 -22.67 -8.09 37.72
CA GLN A 52 -22.63 -9.52 37.42
C GLN A 52 -21.21 -10.10 37.30
N TYR A 53 -20.20 -9.25 37.10
CA TYR A 53 -18.83 -9.67 36.81
C TYR A 53 -17.80 -9.09 37.80
N ILE A 54 -18.08 -7.93 38.40
CA ILE A 54 -17.15 -7.20 39.25
C ILE A 54 -17.82 -6.88 40.59
N ASN A 55 -17.27 -7.41 41.68
CA ASN A 55 -17.88 -7.31 43.01
C ASN A 55 -17.87 -5.88 43.59
N ASP A 56 -16.82 -5.10 43.37
CA ASP A 56 -16.66 -3.74 43.90
C ASP A 56 -16.98 -2.65 42.88
N TYR A 57 -17.83 -2.97 41.90
CA TYR A 57 -18.12 -2.12 40.75
C TYR A 57 -18.62 -0.71 41.11
N GLU A 58 -19.29 -0.52 42.24
CA GLU A 58 -19.77 0.78 42.72
C GLU A 58 -18.64 1.78 42.92
N ASN A 59 -17.43 1.29 43.21
CA ASN A 59 -16.23 2.10 43.43
C ASN A 59 -15.46 2.42 42.13
N ILE A 60 -15.95 1.93 40.98
CA ILE A 60 -15.37 2.18 39.67
C ILE A 60 -16.06 3.40 39.05
N THR A 61 -15.28 4.30 38.46
CA THR A 61 -15.77 5.43 37.68
C THR A 61 -15.34 5.29 36.21
N CYS A 62 -15.84 6.15 35.34
CA CYS A 62 -15.52 6.12 33.90
C CYS A 62 -15.76 4.74 33.24
N LYS A 63 -16.81 4.04 33.68
CA LYS A 63 -17.13 2.67 33.27
C LYS A 63 -17.51 2.58 31.79
N ARG A 64 -17.04 1.54 31.13
CA ARG A 64 -17.57 1.05 29.85
C ARG A 64 -17.47 -0.47 29.79
N PHE A 65 -18.30 -1.08 28.98
CA PHE A 65 -18.11 -2.46 28.60
C PHE A 65 -18.37 -2.63 27.10
N GLU A 66 -17.81 -3.68 26.53
CA GLU A 66 -18.11 -4.08 25.15
C GLU A 66 -18.31 -5.59 25.11
N ASP A 67 -19.45 -6.01 24.57
CA ASP A 67 -19.75 -7.41 24.33
C ASP A 67 -19.17 -7.82 22.97
N LYS A 68 -18.30 -8.83 22.96
CA LYS A 68 -17.66 -9.39 21.75
C LYS A 68 -18.26 -10.75 21.36
N GLY A 69 -19.37 -11.17 21.98
CA GLY A 69 -20.00 -12.48 21.81
C GLY A 69 -19.40 -13.54 22.74
N ASP A 70 -18.15 -13.94 22.50
CA ASP A 70 -17.49 -14.98 23.31
C ASP A 70 -16.89 -14.43 24.61
N THR A 71 -16.50 -13.16 24.59
CA THR A 71 -15.93 -12.44 25.72
C THR A 71 -16.61 -11.11 25.92
N ILE A 72 -16.66 -10.66 27.17
CA ILE A 72 -17.09 -9.31 27.53
C ILE A 72 -15.90 -8.57 28.16
N GLU A 73 -15.68 -7.35 27.69
CA GLU A 73 -14.62 -6.47 28.14
C GLU A 73 -15.18 -5.41 29.09
N PHE A 74 -14.45 -5.10 30.16
CA PHE A 74 -14.76 -4.05 31.11
C PHE A 74 -13.56 -3.12 31.30
N THR A 75 -13.84 -1.83 31.29
CA THR A 75 -12.87 -0.76 31.42
C THR A 75 -13.38 0.33 32.36
N GLY A 76 -12.49 0.85 33.21
CA GLY A 76 -12.88 1.90 34.14
C GLY A 76 -11.73 2.36 35.02
N ILE A 77 -12.01 3.31 35.90
CA ILE A 77 -11.05 3.85 36.85
C ILE A 77 -11.42 3.39 38.25
N THR A 78 -10.50 2.70 38.91
CA THR A 78 -10.65 2.24 40.29
C THR A 78 -10.78 3.43 41.25
N ALA A 79 -11.33 3.21 42.45
CA ALA A 79 -11.38 4.26 43.49
C ALA A 79 -10.01 4.86 43.87
N LYS A 80 -8.91 4.16 43.58
CA LYS A 80 -7.54 4.66 43.80
C LYS A 80 -7.01 5.52 42.63
N GLY A 81 -7.76 5.64 41.53
CA GLY A 81 -7.42 6.43 40.35
C GLY A 81 -6.64 5.68 39.27
N TYR A 82 -6.56 4.35 39.33
CA TYR A 82 -5.86 3.53 38.32
C TYR A 82 -6.84 3.02 37.27
N LEU A 83 -6.46 3.06 36.00
CA LEU A 83 -7.18 2.40 34.91
C LEU A 83 -7.20 0.89 35.11
N MET A 84 -8.33 0.29 34.77
CA MET A 84 -8.62 -1.13 34.85
C MET A 84 -9.05 -1.63 33.46
N ILE A 85 -8.52 -2.78 33.05
CA ILE A 85 -8.95 -3.49 31.83
C ILE A 85 -9.15 -4.95 32.22
N ASN A 86 -10.37 -5.47 32.08
CA ASN A 86 -10.72 -6.84 32.43
C ASN A 86 -11.49 -7.48 31.28
N LEU A 87 -11.15 -8.72 30.93
CA LEU A 87 -11.93 -9.52 29.98
C LEU A 87 -12.42 -10.77 30.69
N PHE A 88 -13.69 -11.12 30.45
CA PHE A 88 -14.32 -12.33 30.95
C PHE A 88 -14.86 -13.16 29.80
N GLN A 89 -14.81 -14.48 29.92
CA GLN A 89 -15.60 -15.36 29.07
C GLN A 89 -17.08 -15.14 29.36
N TYR A 90 -17.87 -14.93 28.33
CA TYR A 90 -19.29 -14.61 28.47
C TYR A 90 -20.06 -15.77 29.11
N ALA A 91 -19.88 -17.00 28.59
CA ALA A 91 -20.64 -18.18 29.03
C ALA A 91 -20.35 -18.63 30.46
N THR A 92 -19.08 -18.53 30.90
CA THR A 92 -18.63 -19.04 32.21
C THR A 92 -18.47 -17.94 33.25
N LYS A 93 -18.47 -16.67 32.82
CA LYS A 93 -18.09 -15.51 33.63
C LYS A 93 -16.68 -15.61 34.24
N THR A 94 -15.82 -16.44 33.65
CA THR A 94 -14.44 -16.61 34.13
C THR A 94 -13.59 -15.44 33.63
N LYS A 95 -12.82 -14.83 34.52
CA LYS A 95 -11.87 -13.77 34.13
C LYS A 95 -10.71 -14.38 33.34
N VAL A 96 -10.52 -13.92 32.11
CA VAL A 96 -9.46 -14.38 31.20
C VAL A 96 -8.35 -13.35 31.00
N PHE A 97 -8.64 -12.08 31.29
CA PHE A 97 -7.64 -11.02 31.34
C PHE A 97 -7.91 -10.11 32.53
N ASP A 98 -6.86 -9.81 33.28
CA ASP A 98 -6.91 -8.88 34.41
C ASP A 98 -5.69 -7.98 34.35
N TRP A 99 -5.95 -6.67 34.28
CA TRP A 99 -4.92 -5.66 34.34
C TRP A 99 -5.43 -4.42 35.06
N ILE A 100 -4.59 -3.91 35.96
CA ILE A 100 -4.76 -2.64 36.64
C ILE A 100 -3.46 -1.88 36.44
N ASP A 101 -3.58 -0.63 36.02
CA ASP A 101 -2.45 0.26 35.79
C ASP A 101 -1.65 0.49 37.08
N ASN A 102 -0.34 0.70 36.93
CA ASN A 102 0.54 1.14 38.00
C ASN A 102 0.71 2.67 38.04
N VAL A 103 0.19 3.38 37.04
CA VAL A 103 0.15 4.84 36.95
C VAL A 103 -1.30 5.33 37.05
N LYS A 104 -1.52 6.41 37.81
CA LYS A 104 -2.86 7.01 37.90
C LYS A 104 -3.24 7.64 36.58
N THR A 105 -4.52 7.54 36.23
CA THR A 105 -5.07 8.08 35.00
C THR A 105 -5.82 9.38 35.29
N ASP A 106 -5.40 10.46 34.66
CA ASP A 106 -6.16 11.72 34.70
C ASP A 106 -7.51 11.56 34.01
N THR A 107 -8.51 12.31 34.46
CA THR A 107 -9.87 12.33 33.89
C THR A 107 -10.27 13.69 33.34
N ILE A 108 -9.35 14.66 33.38
CA ILE A 108 -9.55 16.01 32.86
C ILE A 108 -8.40 16.29 31.90
N TYR A 109 -8.72 16.53 30.63
CA TYR A 109 -7.74 16.75 29.57
C TYR A 109 -7.98 18.06 28.85
N GLN A 110 -6.90 18.68 28.37
CA GLN A 110 -6.97 19.84 27.48
C GLN A 110 -6.68 19.37 26.06
N ILE A 111 -7.69 19.41 25.19
CA ILE A 111 -7.60 18.96 23.80
C ILE A 111 -7.44 20.17 22.89
N HIS A 112 -6.39 20.17 22.08
CA HIS A 112 -6.18 21.23 21.09
C HIS A 112 -7.17 21.08 19.93
N LYS A 113 -7.95 22.14 19.63
CA LYS A 113 -8.97 22.17 18.56
C LYS A 113 -8.46 22.70 17.23
N GLY A 114 -7.18 23.08 17.17
CA GLY A 114 -6.63 23.85 16.06
C GLY A 114 -6.59 25.33 16.39
N TYR A 115 -5.81 26.09 15.61
CA TYR A 115 -5.73 27.55 15.70
C TYR A 115 -5.36 28.11 17.09
N GLY A 116 -4.71 27.31 17.95
CA GLY A 116 -4.35 27.69 19.32
C GLY A 116 -5.49 27.57 20.32
N GLU A 117 -6.65 27.04 19.92
CA GLU A 117 -7.80 26.82 20.80
C GLU A 117 -7.68 25.49 21.54
N TYR A 118 -8.17 25.47 22.78
CA TYR A 118 -8.18 24.29 23.64
C TYR A 118 -9.56 24.08 24.24
N GLU A 119 -9.91 22.83 24.44
CA GLU A 119 -11.13 22.38 25.08
C GLU A 119 -10.81 21.52 26.30
N GLU A 120 -11.39 21.86 27.46
CA GLU A 120 -11.36 20.97 28.62
C GLU A 120 -12.38 19.85 28.44
N VAL A 121 -11.90 18.61 28.45
CA VAL A 121 -12.73 17.42 28.39
C VAL A 121 -12.68 16.68 29.72
N ARG A 122 -13.86 16.48 30.32
CA ARG A 122 -14.07 15.63 31.50
C ARG A 122 -14.52 14.25 31.05
N VAL A 123 -13.68 13.25 31.33
CA VAL A 123 -13.89 11.86 30.90
C VAL A 123 -15.02 11.23 31.70
N LYS A 124 -16.02 10.70 30.99
CA LYS A 124 -17.19 9.99 31.52
C LYS A 124 -17.12 8.49 31.33
N ALA A 125 -16.40 8.02 30.31
CA ALA A 125 -16.17 6.61 30.06
C ALA A 125 -14.83 6.40 29.33
N ILE A 126 -14.20 5.25 29.52
CA ILE A 126 -13.00 4.83 28.78
C ILE A 126 -13.29 3.45 28.21
N GLY A 127 -12.96 3.17 26.95
CA GLY A 127 -13.10 1.84 26.33
C GLY A 127 -11.90 1.47 25.49
N LEU A 128 -11.74 0.19 25.16
CA LEU A 128 -10.78 -0.19 24.11
C LEU A 128 -11.32 0.20 22.73
N SER A 129 -10.42 0.65 21.85
CA SER A 129 -10.77 0.99 20.48
C SER A 129 -10.94 -0.29 19.66
N HIS A 130 -12.10 -0.43 19.01
CA HIS A 130 -12.64 -1.63 18.36
C HIS A 130 -11.60 -2.55 17.67
N GLY A 131 -11.05 -3.52 18.43
CA GLY A 131 -10.16 -4.56 17.91
C GLY A 131 -8.72 -4.14 17.64
N LYS A 132 -8.30 -2.94 18.08
CA LYS A 132 -6.94 -2.42 17.91
C LYS A 132 -6.09 -2.70 19.14
N TYR A 133 -5.66 -3.95 19.28
CA TYR A 133 -4.77 -4.38 20.35
C TYR A 133 -3.79 -5.43 19.86
N HIS A 134 -2.65 -5.50 20.55
CA HIS A 134 -1.62 -6.53 20.42
C HIS A 134 -1.34 -7.07 21.81
N LEU A 135 -1.80 -8.29 22.09
CA LEU A 135 -1.80 -8.89 23.42
C LEU A 135 -0.88 -10.11 23.46
N ASN A 136 0.29 -9.98 24.09
CA ASN A 136 1.17 -11.12 24.37
C ASN A 136 0.91 -11.68 25.77
N SER A 137 0.81 -10.80 26.76
CA SER A 137 0.49 -11.15 28.15
C SER A 137 -0.13 -9.93 28.86
N ASN A 138 -0.57 -10.10 30.12
CA ASN A 138 -0.99 -8.97 30.94
C ASN A 138 0.17 -8.06 31.40
N LYS A 139 1.41 -8.41 31.08
CA LYS A 139 2.60 -7.58 31.33
C LYS A 139 3.19 -7.00 30.06
N ASP A 140 2.74 -7.46 28.89
CA ASP A 140 3.28 -7.10 27.59
C ASP A 140 2.14 -7.00 26.56
N PHE A 141 1.64 -5.78 26.36
CA PHE A 141 0.60 -5.50 25.37
C PHE A 141 0.59 -4.04 24.92
N ILE A 142 0.03 -3.80 23.75
CA ILE A 142 -0.23 -2.48 23.19
C ILE A 142 -1.70 -2.40 22.83
N THR A 143 -2.39 -1.34 23.21
CA THR A 143 -3.80 -1.16 22.87
C THR A 143 -4.15 0.30 22.67
N LEU A 144 -5.26 0.57 21.97
CA LEU A 144 -5.83 1.90 21.86
C LEU A 144 -6.99 2.06 22.85
N LEU A 145 -7.01 3.19 23.54
CA LEU A 145 -8.05 3.57 24.49
C LEU A 145 -8.80 4.79 23.98
N ASP A 146 -10.11 4.66 23.88
CA ASP A 146 -11.02 5.75 23.55
C ASP A 146 -11.57 6.34 24.85
N PHE A 147 -11.32 7.62 25.06
CA PHE A 147 -11.78 8.42 26.20
C PHE A 147 -12.99 9.22 25.78
N TYR A 148 -14.14 8.94 26.38
CA TYR A 148 -15.42 9.58 26.06
C TYR A 148 -15.76 10.66 27.07
N GLY A 149 -15.90 11.90 26.60
CA GLY A 149 -16.43 13.03 27.36
C GLY A 149 -17.80 13.47 26.86
N GLU A 150 -18.22 14.70 27.18
CA GLU A 150 -19.50 15.26 26.72
C GLU A 150 -19.48 15.75 25.27
N THR A 151 -18.34 16.28 24.84
CA THR A 151 -18.24 17.09 23.62
C THR A 151 -17.33 16.45 22.58
N SER A 152 -16.12 16.05 22.99
CA SER A 152 -15.10 15.50 22.10
C SER A 152 -14.42 14.30 22.76
N PRO A 153 -14.71 13.07 22.34
CA PRO A 153 -13.90 11.93 22.74
C PRO A 153 -12.56 11.95 22.03
N PHE A 154 -11.57 11.26 22.56
CA PHE A 154 -10.22 11.20 21.99
C PHE A 154 -9.56 9.86 22.25
N THR A 155 -8.57 9.52 21.43
CA THR A 155 -7.86 8.24 21.51
C THR A 155 -6.42 8.43 21.99
N ARG A 156 -5.95 7.50 22.82
CA ARG A 156 -4.54 7.39 23.23
C ARG A 156 -4.07 5.95 23.09
N ALA A 157 -2.80 5.75 22.76
CA ALA A 157 -2.18 4.43 22.82
C ALA A 157 -1.66 4.14 24.24
N LEU A 158 -1.96 2.95 24.74
CA LEU A 158 -1.41 2.40 25.99
C LEU A 158 -0.39 1.32 25.64
N PHE A 159 0.81 1.50 26.19
CA PHE A 159 1.92 0.56 26.11
C PHE A 159 2.13 -0.06 27.47
N VAL A 160 2.19 -1.38 27.53
CA VAL A 160 2.58 -2.12 28.73
C VAL A 160 3.73 -3.04 28.35
N ASN A 161 4.87 -2.88 29.02
CA ASN A 161 6.08 -3.65 28.77
C ASN A 161 6.74 -4.03 30.10
N GLY A 162 6.94 -5.32 30.34
CA GLY A 162 7.45 -5.83 31.61
C GLY A 162 6.57 -5.45 32.82
N GLY A 163 5.29 -5.17 32.59
CA GLY A 163 4.33 -4.69 33.60
C GLY A 163 4.44 -3.19 33.94
N GLN A 164 5.33 -2.44 33.29
CA GLN A 164 5.33 -0.98 33.35
C GLN A 164 4.41 -0.43 32.27
N SER A 165 3.58 0.56 32.61
CA SER A 165 2.69 1.20 31.65
C SER A 165 3.23 2.56 31.21
N LYS A 166 2.87 2.94 29.98
CA LYS A 166 3.03 4.29 29.47
C LYS A 166 1.89 4.61 28.51
N MET A 167 1.28 5.77 28.69
CA MET A 167 0.23 6.25 27.79
C MET A 167 0.78 7.35 26.89
N ALA A 168 0.64 7.17 25.58
CA ALA A 168 1.05 8.16 24.58
C ALA A 168 0.22 9.44 24.69
N ASN A 169 0.65 10.50 24.01
CA ASN A 169 -0.15 11.71 23.87
C ASN A 169 -1.46 11.42 23.11
N ILE A 170 -2.39 12.37 23.17
CA ILE A 170 -3.63 12.31 22.40
C ILE A 170 -3.27 12.24 20.91
N LEU A 171 -3.84 11.24 20.22
CA LEU A 171 -3.65 11.08 18.79
C LEU A 171 -4.41 12.20 18.03
N PRO A 172 -3.83 12.79 16.97
CA PRO A 172 -4.48 13.86 16.19
C PRO A 172 -5.86 13.43 15.67
N MET A 173 -6.83 14.32 15.77
CA MET A 173 -8.26 13.98 15.75
C MET A 173 -8.99 14.51 14.52
N ASP A 174 -8.53 14.08 13.35
CA ASP A 174 -9.20 14.31 12.07
C ASP A 174 -9.92 13.06 11.57
N SER A 175 -9.82 11.94 12.29
CA SER A 175 -10.60 10.73 11.99
C SER A 175 -10.83 9.92 13.27
N TRP A 176 -12.08 9.65 13.58
CA TRP A 176 -12.53 8.71 14.64
C TRP A 176 -12.09 7.26 14.40
N ARG A 177 -11.12 7.04 13.52
CA ARG A 177 -10.63 5.76 13.05
C ARG A 177 -9.13 5.88 12.89
N VAL A 178 -8.40 5.41 13.89
CA VAL A 178 -6.96 5.13 13.74
C VAL A 178 -6.82 4.02 12.71
N ARG A 179 -6.50 4.38 11.46
CA ARG A 179 -6.34 3.41 10.37
C ARG A 179 -5.09 2.59 10.57
N THR A 180 -3.96 3.27 10.75
CA THR A 180 -2.66 2.66 10.99
C THR A 180 -2.51 2.19 12.43
N PHE A 181 -2.45 0.88 12.64
CA PHE A 181 -2.05 0.25 13.90
C PHE A 181 -1.25 -1.00 13.56
N ILE A 182 0.08 -0.87 13.60
CA ILE A 182 1.02 -1.91 13.22
C ILE A 182 1.93 -2.14 14.43
N PRO A 183 1.59 -3.12 15.31
CA PRO A 183 2.30 -3.34 16.57
C PRO A 183 3.72 -3.88 16.38
N ASN A 184 4.00 -4.49 15.23
CA ASN A 184 5.33 -4.94 14.84
C ASN A 184 5.69 -4.29 13.51
N TRP A 185 6.17 -3.04 13.58
CA TRP A 185 6.59 -2.29 12.40
C TRP A 185 7.95 -2.75 11.90
N TYR A 186 8.92 -2.93 12.81
CA TYR A 186 10.27 -3.36 12.49
C TYR A 186 10.92 -4.09 13.68
N ASP A 187 11.54 -5.23 13.41
CA ASP A 187 12.35 -6.06 14.32
C ASP A 187 11.74 -6.41 15.69
N ASN A 188 10.41 -6.36 15.84
CA ASN A 188 9.73 -6.45 17.14
C ASN A 188 10.24 -5.42 18.18
N GLU A 189 10.75 -4.28 17.72
CA GLU A 189 11.23 -3.19 18.59
C GLU A 189 10.36 -1.95 18.47
N PHE A 190 9.67 -1.81 17.33
CA PHE A 190 8.91 -0.63 16.98
C PHE A 190 7.48 -0.96 16.59
N CYS A 191 6.59 -0.01 16.84
CA CYS A 191 5.23 -0.03 16.32
C CYS A 191 4.88 1.31 15.66
N PHE A 192 4.06 1.24 14.61
CA PHE A 192 3.54 2.42 13.94
C PHE A 192 2.05 2.57 14.27
N ILE A 193 1.70 3.67 14.94
CA ILE A 193 0.32 3.95 15.36
C ILE A 193 -0.03 5.35 14.90
N HIS A 194 -1.12 5.45 14.13
CA HIS A 194 -1.56 6.68 13.50
C HIS A 194 -0.44 7.31 12.66
N ASP A 195 0.13 8.44 13.10
CA ASP A 195 1.16 9.24 12.43
C ASP A 195 2.51 9.17 13.16
N CYS A 196 2.69 8.21 14.06
CA CYS A 196 3.83 8.17 14.95
C CYS A 196 4.45 6.78 15.03
N LEU A 197 5.77 6.75 14.95
CA LEU A 197 6.57 5.59 15.28
C LEU A 197 6.92 5.62 16.77
N TYR A 198 6.62 4.54 17.47
CA TYR A 198 6.97 4.35 18.87
C TYR A 198 7.91 3.16 19.06
N THR A 199 8.71 3.19 20.11
CA THR A 199 9.29 1.97 20.70
C THR A 199 8.21 1.13 21.36
N LEU A 200 8.47 -0.15 21.64
CA LEU A 200 7.53 -0.98 22.43
C LEU A 200 7.29 -0.47 23.86
N ALA A 201 8.17 0.39 24.39
CA ALA A 201 7.98 1.04 25.68
C ALA A 201 7.07 2.28 25.60
N GLY A 202 6.66 2.69 24.39
CA GLY A 202 5.81 3.86 24.16
C GLY A 202 6.57 5.19 24.06
N ASP A 203 7.87 5.16 23.78
CA ASP A 203 8.64 6.37 23.47
C ASP A 203 8.45 6.75 22.01
N THR A 204 8.12 8.01 21.74
CA THR A 204 8.06 8.55 20.38
C THR A 204 9.46 8.59 19.77
N VAL A 205 9.62 7.94 18.62
CA VAL A 205 10.85 7.96 17.82
C VAL A 205 10.78 9.10 16.80
N TYR A 206 9.72 9.14 16.00
CA TYR A 206 9.40 10.25 15.12
C TYR A 206 7.89 10.30 14.80
N THR A 207 7.44 11.45 14.31
CA THR A 207 6.10 11.63 13.74
C THR A 207 6.19 11.99 12.27
N ILE A 208 5.15 11.64 11.53
CA ILE A 208 4.97 11.99 10.12
C ILE A 208 3.80 12.96 9.97
N LYS A 209 3.63 13.51 8.76
CA LYS A 209 2.48 14.33 8.42
C LYS A 209 1.81 13.78 7.18
N TYR A 210 0.63 13.23 7.38
CA TYR A 210 -0.26 12.85 6.29
C TYR A 210 -0.65 14.10 5.48
N GLY A 211 -0.70 13.96 4.16
CA GLY A 211 -1.39 14.92 3.30
C GLY A 211 -2.85 14.59 3.14
N GLU A 212 -3.55 15.49 2.46
CA GLU A 212 -4.99 15.43 2.21
C GLU A 212 -5.47 14.10 1.62
N TYR A 213 -4.66 13.47 0.77
CA TYR A 213 -5.00 12.23 0.06
C TYR A 213 -4.44 10.95 0.68
N ASP A 214 -3.72 11.05 1.81
CA ASP A 214 -3.15 9.86 2.44
C ASP A 214 -4.20 9.10 3.29
N ASP A 215 -5.35 9.71 3.58
CA ASP A 215 -6.45 9.12 4.37
C ASP A 215 -5.99 8.58 5.75
N ASN A 216 -4.95 9.18 6.33
CA ASN A 216 -4.29 8.72 7.57
C ASN A 216 -3.79 7.26 7.51
N ASP A 217 -3.44 6.78 6.31
CA ASP A 217 -2.93 5.45 6.03
C ASP A 217 -1.43 5.49 5.67
N ILE A 218 -0.64 4.69 6.38
CA ILE A 218 0.82 4.65 6.21
C ILE A 218 1.26 4.14 4.82
N ASN A 219 0.46 3.28 4.17
CA ASN A 219 0.77 2.77 2.84
C ASN A 219 0.46 3.83 1.77
N MET A 220 -0.59 4.63 1.95
CA MET A 220 -0.87 5.77 1.07
C MET A 220 0.21 6.85 1.20
N TYR A 221 0.61 7.17 2.43
CA TYR A 221 1.74 8.05 2.70
C TYR A 221 3.04 7.55 2.05
N GLY A 222 3.34 6.26 2.22
CA GLY A 222 4.50 5.62 1.58
C GLY A 222 4.43 5.68 0.06
N SER A 223 3.27 5.40 -0.53
CA SER A 223 3.06 5.44 -1.98
C SER A 223 3.26 6.85 -2.54
N ARG A 224 2.76 7.88 -1.83
CA ARG A 224 2.99 9.28 -2.17
C ARG A 224 4.48 9.64 -2.14
N ILE A 225 5.23 9.14 -1.16
CA ILE A 225 6.69 9.35 -1.12
C ILE A 225 7.37 8.67 -2.31
N ALA A 226 7.04 7.40 -2.57
CA ALA A 226 7.63 6.61 -3.65
C ALA A 226 7.47 7.31 -5.02
N THR A 227 6.33 7.95 -5.24
CA THR A 227 6.03 8.64 -6.50
C THR A 227 6.41 10.12 -6.52
N ASN A 228 7.05 10.64 -5.46
CA ASN A 228 7.27 12.08 -5.26
C ASN A 228 5.99 12.92 -5.37
N GLY A 229 4.85 12.34 -4.97
CA GLY A 229 3.53 12.99 -5.01
C GLY A 229 2.77 12.86 -6.34
N TYR A 230 3.30 12.14 -7.33
CA TYR A 230 2.69 11.99 -8.65
C TYR A 230 1.94 10.66 -8.82
N GLY A 231 0.68 10.72 -9.24
CA GLY A 231 -0.12 9.53 -9.55
C GLY A 231 -0.78 8.86 -8.34
N SER A 232 -1.57 7.83 -8.61
CA SER A 232 -2.44 7.15 -7.64
C SER A 232 -2.05 5.67 -7.48
N PHE A 233 -0.75 5.43 -7.39
CA PHE A 233 -0.14 4.10 -7.32
C PHE A 233 -0.22 3.56 -5.89
N GLN A 234 -0.42 2.26 -5.73
CA GLN A 234 -0.57 1.60 -4.43
C GLN A 234 0.54 0.58 -4.22
N TYR A 235 1.66 1.06 -3.72
CA TYR A 235 2.81 0.24 -3.37
C TYR A 235 2.52 -0.64 -2.16
N ARG A 236 3.07 -1.85 -2.16
CA ARG A 236 3.25 -2.65 -0.95
C ARG A 236 4.67 -2.47 -0.45
N PHE A 237 4.81 -2.21 0.84
CA PHE A 237 6.08 -1.87 1.46
C PHE A 237 6.58 -2.98 2.36
N GLU A 238 7.88 -3.25 2.25
CA GLU A 238 8.63 -4.12 3.14
C GLU A 238 9.70 -3.27 3.85
N GLN A 239 9.66 -3.25 5.17
CA GLN A 239 10.59 -2.46 5.98
C GLN A 239 12.01 -3.05 5.89
N VAL A 240 12.99 -2.16 5.71
CA VAL A 240 14.43 -2.48 5.77
C VAL A 240 15.09 -1.85 6.99
N SER A 241 14.46 -0.83 7.56
CA SER A 241 14.78 -0.27 8.87
C SER A 241 13.51 0.26 9.53
N ALA A 242 13.64 0.81 10.74
CA ALA A 242 12.53 1.52 11.39
C ALA A 242 12.03 2.74 10.58
N GLU A 243 12.88 3.35 9.75
CA GLU A 243 12.57 4.56 8.98
C GLU A 243 12.39 4.29 7.48
N GLU A 244 12.92 3.19 6.95
CA GLU A 244 13.00 2.94 5.51
C GLU A 244 12.28 1.67 5.09
N ALA A 245 11.74 1.70 3.87
CA ALA A 245 11.11 0.55 3.25
C ALA A 245 11.35 0.50 1.74
N ILE A 246 11.24 -0.70 1.19
CA ILE A 246 11.19 -0.95 -0.25
C ILE A 246 9.73 -1.18 -0.64
N GLY A 247 9.24 -0.30 -1.50
CA GLY A 247 7.93 -0.41 -2.12
C GLY A 247 8.02 -1.17 -3.44
N ALA A 248 7.09 -2.10 -3.69
CA ALA A 248 6.89 -2.67 -5.02
C ALA A 248 5.41 -2.72 -5.45
N GLU A 249 5.17 -2.52 -6.74
CA GLU A 249 3.84 -2.59 -7.36
C GLU A 249 3.92 -3.10 -8.81
N LEU A 250 2.88 -3.79 -9.25
CA LEU A 250 2.69 -4.12 -10.65
C LEU A 250 1.78 -3.10 -11.30
N ASP A 251 2.23 -2.59 -12.44
CA ASP A 251 1.50 -1.60 -13.21
C ASP A 251 1.23 -2.10 -14.64
N ILE A 252 0.14 -1.59 -15.20
CA ILE A 252 -0.23 -1.80 -16.59
C ILE A 252 -0.03 -0.47 -17.31
N ASP A 253 1.01 -0.38 -18.14
CA ASP A 253 1.20 0.73 -19.03
C ASP A 253 0.23 0.58 -20.21
N ASN A 254 -0.98 1.10 -20.03
CA ASN A 254 -2.03 1.06 -21.05
C ASN A 254 -1.66 1.84 -22.32
N PHE A 255 -0.78 2.84 -22.22
CA PHE A 255 -0.42 3.67 -23.35
C PHE A 255 0.51 2.93 -24.30
N HIS A 256 1.50 2.22 -23.75
CA HIS A 256 2.41 1.41 -24.54
C HIS A 256 2.05 -0.07 -24.61
N GLY A 257 0.97 -0.49 -23.95
CA GLY A 257 0.51 -1.88 -23.88
C GLY A 257 1.59 -2.81 -23.37
N SER A 258 2.04 -2.57 -22.14
CA SER A 258 3.05 -3.39 -21.48
C SER A 258 2.81 -3.49 -19.98
N TYR A 259 3.51 -4.42 -19.34
CA TYR A 259 3.47 -4.58 -17.88
C TYR A 259 4.79 -4.17 -17.27
N GLN A 260 4.72 -3.55 -16.10
CA GLN A 260 5.89 -3.06 -15.39
C GLN A 260 5.88 -3.52 -13.94
N LEU A 261 7.05 -3.88 -13.42
CA LEU A 261 7.29 -3.89 -11.99
C LEU A 261 7.89 -2.53 -11.63
N ARG A 262 7.23 -1.83 -10.71
CA ARG A 262 7.71 -0.56 -10.18
C ARG A 262 8.29 -0.78 -8.80
N VAL A 263 9.45 -0.21 -8.54
CA VAL A 263 10.15 -0.36 -7.26
C VAL A 263 10.64 1.00 -6.78
N ALA A 264 10.56 1.26 -5.49
CA ALA A 264 11.11 2.46 -4.88
C ALA A 264 11.67 2.17 -3.49
N ARG A 265 12.69 2.92 -3.07
CA ARG A 265 13.12 2.97 -1.67
C ARG A 265 12.69 4.29 -1.07
N ILE A 266 12.05 4.24 0.09
CA ILE A 266 11.53 5.43 0.76
C ILE A 266 12.05 5.53 2.19
N ASN A 267 12.12 6.76 2.70
CA ASN A 267 12.30 7.06 4.12
C ASN A 267 11.05 7.78 4.64
N TYR A 268 10.35 7.15 5.59
CA TYR A 268 9.13 7.65 6.20
C TYR A 268 9.37 8.88 7.08
N ARG A 269 10.52 8.98 7.73
CA ARG A 269 10.84 10.10 8.64
C ARG A 269 11.16 11.38 7.88
N THR A 270 11.96 11.28 6.81
CA THR A 270 12.35 12.44 5.99
C THR A 270 11.35 12.74 4.88
N ALA A 271 10.40 11.83 4.63
CA ALA A 271 9.43 11.90 3.54
C ALA A 271 10.09 11.96 2.15
N GLN A 272 11.14 11.16 1.94
CA GLN A 272 11.96 11.18 0.72
C GLN A 272 11.98 9.83 0.02
N ASN A 273 11.94 9.86 -1.32
CA ASN A 273 12.39 8.74 -2.14
C ASN A 273 13.92 8.74 -2.15
N MET A 274 14.52 7.67 -1.65
CA MET A 274 15.97 7.55 -1.44
C MET A 274 16.75 7.40 -2.74
N TRP A 275 16.10 6.96 -3.82
CA TRP A 275 16.69 6.91 -5.16
C TRP A 275 16.42 8.18 -5.98
N GLY A 276 15.66 9.13 -5.42
CA GLY A 276 15.19 10.33 -6.11
C GLY A 276 13.98 10.08 -7.03
N GLU A 277 13.84 8.87 -7.58
CA GLU A 277 12.72 8.44 -8.42
C GLU A 277 12.40 6.95 -8.23
N GLN A 278 11.20 6.54 -8.63
CA GLN A 278 10.85 5.12 -8.70
C GLN A 278 11.47 4.50 -9.95
N ARG A 279 11.89 3.23 -9.84
CA ARG A 279 12.39 2.43 -10.94
C ARG A 279 11.24 1.70 -11.62
N TYR A 280 11.26 1.70 -12.96
CA TYR A 280 10.29 1.03 -13.80
C TYR A 280 10.99 -0.09 -14.55
N ILE A 281 10.54 -1.32 -14.36
CA ILE A 281 11.14 -2.51 -14.95
C ILE A 281 10.11 -3.12 -15.90
N ASN A 282 10.35 -3.03 -17.20
CA ASN A 282 9.47 -3.62 -18.21
C ASN A 282 9.51 -5.15 -18.10
N LEU A 283 8.34 -5.77 -18.02
CA LEU A 283 8.20 -7.21 -17.91
C LEU A 283 8.15 -7.84 -19.31
N PRO A 284 8.84 -8.98 -19.55
CA PRO A 284 8.92 -9.65 -20.84
C PRO A 284 7.67 -10.50 -21.12
N PHE A 285 6.49 -9.94 -20.89
CA PHE A 285 5.22 -10.58 -21.13
C PHE A 285 4.49 -9.87 -22.26
N ASP A 286 3.91 -10.66 -23.16
CA ASP A 286 2.99 -10.13 -24.16
C ASP A 286 1.79 -9.50 -23.45
N TYR A 287 1.35 -8.34 -23.93
CA TYR A 287 0.23 -7.63 -23.32
C TYR A 287 -1.11 -8.26 -23.69
N GLU A 288 -1.96 -8.48 -22.69
CA GLU A 288 -3.34 -8.91 -22.88
C GLU A 288 -4.25 -8.27 -21.82
N ALA A 289 -5.24 -7.49 -22.25
CA ALA A 289 -6.07 -6.68 -21.34
C ALA A 289 -6.75 -7.45 -20.18
N LYS A 290 -6.92 -8.77 -20.29
CA LYS A 290 -7.55 -9.62 -19.26
C LYS A 290 -6.57 -10.52 -18.50
N ALA A 291 -5.27 -10.38 -18.73
CA ALA A 291 -4.27 -11.14 -17.99
C ALA A 291 -4.23 -10.71 -16.52
N LYS A 292 -3.94 -11.68 -15.64
CA LYS A 292 -3.78 -11.45 -14.20
C LYS A 292 -2.30 -11.49 -13.85
N LEU A 293 -1.82 -10.45 -13.17
CA LEU A 293 -0.44 -10.38 -12.69
C LEU A 293 -0.38 -10.52 -11.17
N SER A 294 0.72 -11.08 -10.71
CA SER A 294 1.08 -11.12 -9.29
C SER A 294 2.59 -11.15 -9.15
N TYR A 295 3.10 -10.65 -8.04
CA TYR A 295 4.50 -10.79 -7.69
C TYR A 295 4.65 -11.32 -6.27
N SER A 296 5.83 -11.86 -5.97
CA SER A 296 6.26 -12.25 -4.64
C SER A 296 7.75 -11.98 -4.48
N ILE A 297 8.18 -11.63 -3.27
CA ILE A 297 9.61 -11.53 -2.93
C ILE A 297 10.04 -12.89 -2.42
N THR A 298 10.95 -13.54 -3.16
CA THR A 298 11.40 -14.91 -2.90
C THR A 298 12.70 -14.97 -2.11
N ASP A 299 13.48 -13.88 -2.14
CA ASP A 299 14.70 -13.70 -1.35
C ASP A 299 14.86 -12.21 -1.02
N LYS A 300 15.09 -11.92 0.26
CA LYS A 300 15.39 -10.59 0.80
C LYS A 300 16.48 -10.64 1.88
N SER A 301 17.33 -11.67 1.82
CA SER A 301 18.39 -11.92 2.81
C SER A 301 19.66 -11.08 2.59
N SER A 302 19.74 -10.35 1.48
CA SER A 302 20.85 -9.46 1.12
C SER A 302 20.30 -8.18 0.48
N ASP A 303 21.19 -7.26 0.10
CA ASP A 303 20.83 -6.04 -0.64
C ASP A 303 20.32 -6.31 -2.06
N ILE A 304 20.41 -7.56 -2.54
CA ILE A 304 19.82 -7.98 -3.81
C ILE A 304 18.54 -8.75 -3.51
N TRP A 305 17.40 -8.13 -3.82
CA TRP A 305 16.08 -8.72 -3.62
C TRP A 305 15.62 -9.43 -4.88
N LYS A 306 15.04 -10.62 -4.70
CA LYS A 306 14.57 -11.47 -5.79
C LYS A 306 13.06 -11.45 -5.90
N TYR A 307 12.56 -10.81 -6.94
CA TYR A 307 11.13 -10.72 -7.25
C TYR A 307 10.75 -11.78 -8.26
N LYS A 308 9.77 -12.62 -7.93
CA LYS A 308 9.14 -13.54 -8.88
C LYS A 308 7.81 -12.95 -9.32
N VAL A 309 7.71 -12.61 -10.59
CA VAL A 309 6.49 -12.07 -11.21
C VAL A 309 5.85 -13.14 -12.09
N ASN A 310 4.54 -13.32 -11.93
CA ASN A 310 3.76 -14.30 -12.67
C ASN A 310 2.64 -13.60 -13.42
N ILE A 311 2.40 -14.04 -14.66
CA ILE A 311 1.24 -13.66 -15.46
C ILE A 311 0.41 -14.91 -15.80
N THR A 312 -0.91 -14.76 -15.72
CA THR A 312 -1.87 -15.75 -16.23
C THR A 312 -2.73 -15.08 -17.29
N TYR A 313 -2.62 -15.55 -18.53
CA TYR A 313 -3.40 -15.10 -19.67
C TYR A 313 -4.84 -15.63 -19.60
N TYR A 314 -5.76 -15.05 -20.39
CA TYR A 314 -7.17 -15.43 -20.33
C TYR A 314 -7.43 -16.86 -20.80
N ASP A 315 -6.60 -17.37 -21.70
CA ASP A 315 -6.60 -18.77 -22.16
C ASP A 315 -6.10 -19.77 -21.09
N GLY A 316 -5.59 -19.27 -19.96
CA GLY A 316 -5.02 -20.05 -18.87
C GLY A 316 -3.52 -20.30 -19.00
N THR A 317 -2.87 -19.83 -20.06
CA THR A 317 -1.42 -19.88 -20.22
C THR A 317 -0.74 -19.11 -19.10
N LYS A 318 0.35 -19.65 -18.55
CA LYS A 318 1.11 -19.03 -17.46
C LYS A 318 2.55 -18.80 -17.89
N LYS A 319 3.06 -17.61 -17.59
CA LYS A 319 4.48 -17.29 -17.72
C LYS A 319 4.98 -16.70 -16.40
N GLU A 320 6.27 -16.81 -16.17
CA GLU A 320 6.93 -16.24 -15.01
C GLU A 320 8.27 -15.63 -15.39
N VAL A 321 8.68 -14.61 -14.64
CA VAL A 321 10.01 -14.02 -14.72
C VAL A 321 10.52 -13.79 -13.30
N THR A 322 11.82 -13.97 -13.12
CA THR A 322 12.51 -13.62 -11.87
C THR A 322 13.38 -12.40 -12.13
N LEU A 323 13.28 -11.38 -11.29
CA LEU A 323 14.04 -10.14 -11.34
C LEU A 323 14.91 -10.02 -10.09
N ASN A 324 16.16 -9.58 -10.25
CA ASN A 324 17.06 -9.32 -9.14
C ASN A 324 17.30 -7.81 -9.07
N VAL A 325 16.87 -7.17 -7.99
CA VAL A 325 16.94 -5.71 -7.81
C VAL A 325 17.86 -5.39 -6.65
N ASN A 326 18.87 -4.56 -6.88
CA ASN A 326 19.71 -4.01 -5.83
C ASN A 326 18.93 -2.91 -5.08
N ILE A 327 18.62 -3.13 -3.81
CA ILE A 327 17.80 -2.20 -3.03
C ILE A 327 18.57 -0.96 -2.54
N GLU A 328 19.89 -0.92 -2.69
CA GLU A 328 20.68 0.28 -2.38
C GLU A 328 20.51 1.38 -3.43
N ASN A 329 20.47 1.02 -4.72
CA ASN A 329 20.47 1.97 -5.83
C ASN A 329 19.35 1.76 -6.88
N GLY A 330 18.60 0.67 -6.77
CA GLY A 330 17.51 0.30 -7.67
C GLY A 330 17.96 -0.35 -8.99
N GLU A 331 19.24 -0.70 -9.14
CA GLU A 331 19.75 -1.37 -10.36
C GLU A 331 19.19 -2.79 -10.49
N VAL A 332 18.83 -3.18 -11.71
CA VAL A 332 18.35 -4.54 -12.03
C VAL A 332 19.52 -5.36 -12.57
N GLN A 333 19.89 -6.43 -11.86
CA GLN A 333 20.96 -7.30 -12.33
C GLN A 333 20.49 -8.17 -13.48
N GLY A 334 21.26 -8.20 -14.57
CA GLY A 334 20.90 -8.91 -15.80
C GLY A 334 19.89 -8.15 -16.66
N GLU A 335 19.77 -6.82 -16.50
CA GLU A 335 18.91 -5.96 -17.32
C GLU A 335 19.04 -6.26 -18.82
N ASP A 336 20.27 -6.45 -19.30
CA ASP A 336 20.58 -6.82 -20.68
C ASP A 336 19.94 -8.13 -21.12
N ASP A 337 19.90 -9.14 -20.24
CA ASP A 337 19.25 -10.42 -20.52
C ASP A 337 17.74 -10.22 -20.67
N TYR A 338 17.12 -9.34 -19.87
CA TYR A 338 15.68 -9.04 -19.97
C TYR A 338 15.34 -8.19 -21.19
N ASN A 339 16.16 -7.18 -21.50
CA ASN A 339 16.02 -6.37 -22.71
C ASN A 339 16.20 -7.24 -23.96
N THR A 340 17.12 -8.20 -23.92
CA THR A 340 17.28 -9.21 -24.98
C THR A 340 16.04 -10.08 -25.12
N LEU A 341 15.38 -10.48 -24.03
CA LEU A 341 14.09 -11.19 -24.10
C LEU A 341 12.97 -10.33 -24.69
N LEU A 342 12.93 -9.03 -24.36
CA LEU A 342 11.92 -8.10 -24.85
C LEU A 342 12.07 -7.81 -26.35
N ILE A 343 13.28 -7.65 -26.86
CA ILE A 343 13.49 -7.29 -28.27
C ILE A 343 13.22 -8.44 -29.24
N ILE A 344 13.34 -9.70 -28.80
CA ILE A 344 13.06 -10.87 -29.65
C ILE A 344 11.62 -10.83 -30.15
N GLY A 345 11.46 -10.91 -31.47
CA GLY A 345 10.16 -10.81 -32.13
C GLY A 345 10.25 -10.08 -33.45
N LYS A 346 9.10 -9.95 -34.12
CA LYS A 346 8.96 -9.21 -35.36
C LYS A 346 8.37 -7.83 -35.08
N TRP A 347 8.93 -6.83 -35.71
CA TRP A 347 8.64 -5.43 -35.49
C TRP A 347 8.39 -4.75 -36.83
N LYS A 348 7.27 -4.04 -36.94
CA LYS A 348 6.90 -3.22 -38.09
C LYS A 348 7.27 -1.78 -37.80
N ARG A 349 8.04 -1.14 -38.69
CA ARG A 349 8.38 0.26 -38.56
C ARG A 349 7.14 1.15 -38.71
N THR A 350 7.02 2.12 -37.81
CA THR A 350 5.95 3.12 -37.77
C THR A 350 6.46 4.54 -37.98
N SER A 351 7.77 4.80 -37.78
CA SER A 351 8.41 6.09 -37.99
C SER A 351 9.89 5.92 -38.42
N GLY A 352 10.41 6.89 -39.16
CA GLY A 352 11.78 6.91 -39.72
C GLY A 352 11.83 6.55 -41.22
N ASP A 353 12.74 7.20 -41.94
CA ASP A 353 12.93 7.03 -43.39
C ASP A 353 14.00 5.97 -43.66
N ALA A 354 13.59 4.77 -44.09
CA ALA A 354 14.50 3.74 -44.60
C ALA A 354 13.76 2.76 -45.53
N VAL A 355 14.47 1.92 -46.27
CA VAL A 355 13.84 0.97 -47.23
C VAL A 355 13.17 -0.22 -46.51
N ALA A 356 13.76 -0.67 -45.40
CA ALA A 356 13.24 -1.79 -44.61
C ALA A 356 11.99 -1.43 -43.80
N THR A 357 10.88 -2.12 -43.98
CA THR A 357 9.65 -1.83 -43.22
C THR A 357 9.47 -2.72 -41.99
N HIS A 358 10.23 -3.81 -41.88
CA HIS A 358 10.18 -4.73 -40.73
C HIS A 358 11.57 -5.19 -40.32
N VAL A 359 11.73 -5.47 -39.03
CA VAL A 359 12.89 -6.17 -38.46
C VAL A 359 12.43 -7.34 -37.60
N THR A 360 13.15 -8.46 -37.67
CA THR A 360 12.92 -9.62 -36.80
C THR A 360 14.18 -9.92 -36.01
N TYR A 361 14.14 -9.74 -34.69
CA TYR A 361 15.23 -10.13 -33.79
C TYR A 361 14.98 -11.55 -33.27
N LYS A 362 16.01 -12.40 -33.33
CA LYS A 362 15.94 -13.81 -32.96
C LYS A 362 16.72 -14.08 -31.68
N ASN A 363 16.41 -15.20 -31.03
CA ASN A 363 17.03 -15.61 -29.77
C ASN A 363 18.50 -16.05 -29.91
N ASP A 364 18.99 -16.26 -31.13
CA ASP A 364 20.37 -16.63 -31.43
C ASP A 364 21.29 -15.41 -31.64
N GLY A 365 20.79 -14.20 -31.35
CA GLY A 365 21.54 -12.95 -31.53
C GLY A 365 21.61 -12.48 -32.99
N THR A 366 20.75 -13.00 -33.87
CA THR A 366 20.65 -12.53 -35.27
C THR A 366 19.41 -11.69 -35.52
N PHE A 367 19.47 -10.79 -36.50
CA PHE A 367 18.32 -10.03 -36.97
C PHE A 367 18.10 -10.21 -38.48
N GLU A 368 16.89 -9.89 -38.94
CA GLU A 368 16.53 -9.86 -40.35
C GLU A 368 15.63 -8.65 -40.65
N TYR A 369 16.10 -7.72 -41.49
CA TYR A 369 15.33 -6.63 -42.06
C TYR A 369 14.68 -7.04 -43.38
N THR A 370 13.42 -6.67 -43.56
CA THR A 370 12.65 -6.93 -44.80
C THR A 370 11.80 -5.73 -45.16
N SER A 371 11.41 -5.62 -46.43
CA SER A 371 10.48 -4.59 -46.90
C SER A 371 9.18 -5.20 -47.42
N THR A 372 8.06 -4.57 -47.09
CA THR A 372 6.75 -4.87 -47.68
C THR A 372 6.56 -4.18 -49.02
N GLU A 373 7.37 -3.16 -49.32
CA GLU A 373 7.33 -2.42 -50.59
C GLU A 373 8.25 -3.06 -51.63
N ASP A 374 9.35 -3.68 -51.18
CA ASP A 374 10.27 -4.46 -52.00
C ASP A 374 10.47 -5.86 -51.38
N SER A 375 9.84 -6.86 -51.99
CA SER A 375 9.94 -8.26 -51.53
C SER A 375 11.31 -8.91 -51.76
N SER A 376 12.19 -8.28 -52.54
CA SER A 376 13.57 -8.74 -52.74
C SER A 376 14.53 -8.17 -51.70
N TYR A 377 14.13 -7.10 -51.00
CA TYR A 377 14.94 -6.47 -49.99
C TYR A 377 15.05 -7.35 -48.74
N LYS A 378 16.28 -7.75 -48.43
CA LYS A 378 16.61 -8.55 -47.25
C LYS A 378 18.02 -8.22 -46.78
N GLU A 379 18.11 -7.80 -45.53
CA GLU A 379 19.38 -7.60 -44.83
C GLU A 379 19.38 -8.45 -43.57
N VAL A 380 20.52 -9.05 -43.25
CA VAL A 380 20.67 -9.93 -42.10
C VAL A 380 21.96 -9.58 -41.37
N GLY A 381 21.96 -9.81 -40.07
CA GLY A 381 23.11 -9.45 -39.25
C GLY A 381 23.04 -10.06 -37.86
N LYS A 382 23.92 -9.56 -36.99
CA LYS A 382 23.96 -9.91 -35.58
C LYS A 382 23.67 -8.68 -34.75
N TYR A 383 23.04 -8.89 -33.59
CA TYR A 383 22.79 -7.82 -32.64
C TYR A 383 23.22 -8.22 -31.23
N LYS A 384 23.40 -7.21 -30.37
CA LYS A 384 23.52 -7.37 -28.93
C LYS A 384 22.96 -6.14 -28.21
N ILE A 385 22.59 -6.30 -26.95
CA ILE A 385 22.17 -5.20 -26.07
C ILE A 385 23.19 -5.07 -24.94
N ASP A 386 23.54 -3.83 -24.59
CA ASP A 386 24.39 -3.47 -23.45
C ASP A 386 23.81 -2.19 -22.81
N GLY A 387 23.20 -2.34 -21.64
CA GLY A 387 22.34 -1.36 -20.99
C GLY A 387 21.19 -0.90 -21.89
N ASN A 388 21.13 0.41 -22.13
CA ASN A 388 20.16 1.03 -23.03
C ASN A 388 20.65 1.13 -24.48
N LYS A 389 21.66 0.36 -24.90
CA LYS A 389 22.19 0.42 -26.26
C LYS A 389 21.91 -0.85 -27.02
N LEU A 390 21.38 -0.70 -28.24
CA LEU A 390 21.24 -1.75 -29.24
C LEU A 390 22.38 -1.62 -30.24
N TYR A 391 23.15 -2.68 -30.41
CA TYR A 391 24.21 -2.77 -31.40
C TYR A 391 23.75 -3.70 -32.51
N GLU A 392 23.87 -3.27 -33.77
CA GLU A 392 23.54 -4.06 -34.95
C GLU A 392 24.73 -4.08 -35.92
N MET A 393 25.10 -5.27 -36.40
CA MET A 393 26.15 -5.45 -37.40
C MET A 393 25.58 -6.25 -38.56
N TYR A 394 25.50 -5.61 -39.72
CA TYR A 394 25.06 -6.24 -40.97
C TYR A 394 26.10 -7.25 -41.45
N SER A 395 25.66 -8.31 -42.12
CA SER A 395 26.54 -9.42 -42.51
C SER A 395 27.57 -9.05 -43.58
N ASP A 396 27.31 -7.97 -44.32
CA ASP A 396 28.19 -7.39 -45.34
C ASP A 396 28.97 -6.17 -44.83
N GLU A 397 28.86 -5.83 -43.54
CA GLU A 397 29.59 -4.75 -42.89
C GLU A 397 30.49 -5.27 -41.76
N GLU A 398 31.53 -4.49 -41.42
CA GLU A 398 32.49 -4.83 -40.35
C GLU A 398 32.31 -3.96 -39.09
N GLU A 399 31.43 -2.95 -39.14
CA GLU A 399 31.21 -2.00 -38.05
C GLU A 399 29.84 -2.22 -37.39
N TRP A 400 29.74 -1.84 -36.11
CA TRP A 400 28.49 -1.86 -35.38
C TRP A 400 27.79 -0.52 -35.55
N ILE A 401 26.54 -0.55 -36.00
CA ILE A 401 25.61 0.55 -35.82
C ILE A 401 25.16 0.55 -34.35
N ILE A 402 25.21 1.72 -33.72
CA ILE A 402 24.88 1.89 -32.31
C ILE A 402 23.60 2.70 -32.22
N ASN A 403 22.61 2.15 -31.52
CA ASN A 403 21.32 2.76 -31.29
C ASN A 403 21.10 2.93 -29.79
N ASP A 404 20.68 4.12 -29.37
CA ASP A 404 20.15 4.36 -28.02
C ASP A 404 18.69 3.90 -27.98
N ILE A 405 18.37 2.96 -27.10
CA ILE A 405 17.01 2.48 -26.86
C ILE A 405 16.29 3.53 -26.03
N LEU A 406 15.37 4.23 -26.68
CA LEU A 406 14.52 5.24 -26.03
C LEU A 406 13.32 4.59 -25.32
N LEU A 407 12.82 3.48 -25.88
CA LEU A 407 11.70 2.71 -25.34
C LEU A 407 11.77 1.28 -25.88
N LEU A 408 11.75 0.29 -25.00
CA LEU A 408 11.60 -1.12 -25.36
C LEU A 408 10.63 -1.80 -24.39
N ASN A 409 9.51 -2.30 -24.93
CA ASN A 409 8.53 -3.09 -24.20
C ASN A 409 7.89 -4.14 -25.13
N SER A 410 6.85 -4.86 -24.69
CA SER A 410 6.19 -5.91 -25.48
C SER A 410 5.56 -5.46 -26.79
N MET A 411 5.30 -4.17 -26.99
CA MET A 411 4.59 -3.65 -28.16
C MET A 411 5.35 -2.59 -28.95
N THR A 412 6.29 -1.90 -28.33
CA THR A 412 6.99 -0.75 -28.93
C THR A 412 8.49 -0.88 -28.75
N LEU A 413 9.22 -0.63 -29.85
CA LEU A 413 10.65 -0.40 -29.87
C LEU A 413 10.88 0.99 -30.48
N SER A 414 11.56 1.89 -29.77
CA SER A 414 12.00 3.18 -30.31
C SER A 414 13.47 3.38 -30.03
N VAL A 415 14.20 3.78 -31.06
CA VAL A 415 15.65 3.93 -31.03
C VAL A 415 16.09 5.24 -31.67
N GLN A 416 17.23 5.74 -31.20
CA GLN A 416 17.96 6.87 -31.77
C GLN A 416 19.34 6.39 -32.21
N GLU A 417 19.66 6.50 -33.48
CA GLU A 417 20.99 6.15 -33.98
C GLU A 417 22.04 7.13 -33.40
N LEU A 418 23.19 6.58 -33.04
CA LEU A 418 24.35 7.29 -32.50
C LEU A 418 25.52 7.22 -33.50
N GLU A 419 26.35 8.25 -33.47
CA GLU A 419 27.64 8.25 -34.14
C GLU A 419 28.53 7.13 -33.58
N ALA A 420 29.65 6.84 -34.26
CA ALA A 420 30.59 5.79 -33.85
C ALA A 420 31.20 5.97 -32.45
N ASP A 421 31.06 7.16 -31.84
CA ASP A 421 31.46 7.41 -30.45
C ASP A 421 30.49 6.80 -29.42
N GLY A 422 29.32 6.32 -29.84
CA GLY A 422 28.30 5.71 -28.99
C GLY A 422 27.62 6.68 -28.03
N VAL A 423 27.78 7.99 -28.23
CA VAL A 423 27.26 9.05 -27.35
C VAL A 423 26.52 10.13 -28.12
N THR A 424 27.01 10.53 -29.30
CA THR A 424 26.47 11.65 -30.06
C THR A 424 25.30 11.18 -30.94
N PRO A 425 24.08 11.73 -30.80
CA PRO A 425 22.96 11.36 -31.68
C PRO A 425 23.17 11.86 -33.12
N THR A 426 22.96 10.99 -34.11
CA THR A 426 22.98 11.38 -35.54
C THR A 426 21.75 12.21 -35.93
N GLY A 427 20.70 12.17 -35.09
CA GLY A 427 19.39 12.76 -35.34
C GLY A 427 18.38 11.82 -36.01
N GLN A 428 18.81 10.62 -36.44
CA GLN A 428 17.92 9.62 -37.02
C GLN A 428 17.17 8.84 -35.93
N LYS A 429 15.84 8.87 -35.98
CA LYS A 429 14.98 8.17 -35.02
C LYS A 429 14.10 7.17 -35.75
N TYR A 430 13.98 6.00 -35.15
CA TYR A 430 13.11 4.94 -35.65
C TYR A 430 12.17 4.49 -34.55
N SER A 431 10.93 4.23 -34.93
CA SER A 431 9.95 3.60 -34.05
C SER A 431 9.34 2.40 -34.76
N TYR A 432 9.09 1.35 -33.99
CA TYR A 432 8.54 0.09 -34.45
C TYR A 432 7.45 -0.39 -33.50
N GLN A 433 6.48 -1.10 -34.07
CA GLN A 433 5.39 -1.76 -33.37
C GLN A 433 5.52 -3.27 -33.54
N ARG A 434 5.36 -4.03 -32.46
CA ARG A 434 5.37 -5.49 -32.45
C ARG A 434 4.27 -6.04 -33.38
N VAL A 435 4.60 -7.06 -34.16
CA VAL A 435 3.65 -7.80 -35.00
C VAL A 435 3.89 -9.31 -34.83
N GLU A 436 2.82 -10.09 -34.93
CA GLU A 436 2.87 -11.57 -34.87
C GLU A 436 3.47 -12.20 -36.14
#